data_AF-A0A942KJ90-F1
#
_entry.id   AF-A0A942KJ90-F1
#
_cell.length_a   1.000
_cell.length_b   1.000
_cell.length_c   1.000
_cell.angle_alpha   90.00
_cell.angle_beta   90.00
_cell.angle_gamma   90.00
#
_symmetry.space_group_name_H-M   'P 1'
#
loop_
_entity.id
_entity.type
_entity.pdbx_description
1 polymer ?
#
loop_
_entity_poly.entity_id
_entity_poly.type
_entity_poly.pdbx_seq_one_letter_code
_entity_poly.pdbx_strand_id
1 'polypeptide(L)'
;MGRPKGGKNKQYSFEYKLRIVNEYVNDHESYSTLVSKYRIVFSVIHRWVRIYLDKGEEGLKGIHQRKGNPYAALHTSRKLSEIERLRLELMKKD
;
A
#
# COMPACT_ATOMS: atom_id res chain seq x y z
N MET A 1 -5.67 28.12 4.38
CA MET A 1 -4.59 27.39 5.08
C MET A 1 -4.55 25.94 4.57
N GLY A 2 -3.53 25.55 3.80
CA GLY A 2 -3.39 24.18 3.30
C GLY A 2 -2.80 23.23 4.33
N ARG A 3 -3.18 21.95 4.30
CA ARG A 3 -2.60 20.92 5.18
C ARG A 3 -1.09 20.82 4.95
N PRO A 4 -0.25 20.88 5.98
CA PRO A 4 1.20 20.73 5.82
C PRO A 4 1.52 19.38 5.16
N LYS A 5 2.23 19.43 4.04
CA LYS A 5 2.73 18.24 3.33
C LYS A 5 4.04 17.79 3.98
N GLY A 6 4.18 16.49 4.28
CA GLY A 6 5.45 15.92 4.77
C GLY A 6 5.39 14.94 5.95
N GLY A 7 4.20 14.49 6.38
CA GLY A 7 4.10 13.47 7.43
C GLY A 7 4.66 12.11 6.99
N LYS A 8 5.46 11.46 7.85
CA LYS A 8 5.87 10.06 7.64
C LYS A 8 4.63 9.17 7.67
N ASN A 9 4.41 8.39 6.62
CA ASN A 9 3.33 7.41 6.59
C ASN A 9 3.61 6.30 7.62
N LYS A 10 2.63 5.99 8.47
CA LYS A 10 2.73 4.88 9.42
C LYS A 10 2.78 3.56 8.64
N GLN A 11 3.87 2.82 8.82
CA GLN A 11 4.04 1.49 8.23
C GLN A 11 3.63 0.42 9.23
N TYR A 12 3.08 -0.68 8.73
CA TYR A 12 2.61 -1.80 9.53
C TYR A 12 3.20 -3.08 8.96
N SER A 13 3.79 -3.94 9.79
CA SER A 13 4.34 -5.22 9.32
C SER A 13 3.24 -6.11 8.73
N PHE A 14 3.64 -7.04 7.86
CA PHE A 14 2.70 -8.00 7.26
C PHE A 14 1.97 -8.81 8.34
N GLU A 15 2.70 -9.38 9.29
CA GLU A 15 2.14 -10.17 10.40
C GLU A 15 1.10 -9.39 11.20
N TYR A 16 1.36 -8.11 11.46
CA TYR A 16 0.45 -7.26 12.20
C TYR A 16 -0.87 -7.02 11.43
N LYS A 17 -0.79 -6.78 10.12
CA LYS A 17 -1.98 -6.67 9.28
C LYS A 17 -2.75 -7.99 9.23
N LEU A 18 -2.04 -9.11 9.09
CA LEU A 18 -2.62 -10.44 8.99
C LEU A 18 -3.41 -10.78 10.26
N ARG A 19 -2.85 -10.47 11.44
CA ARG A 19 -3.55 -10.64 12.71
C ARG A 19 -4.89 -9.90 12.74
N ILE A 20 -4.89 -8.62 12.37
CA ILE A 20 -6.10 -7.78 12.40
C ILE A 20 -7.15 -8.29 11.43
N VAL A 21 -6.73 -8.73 10.24
CA VAL A 21 -7.64 -9.30 9.25
C VAL A 21 -8.19 -10.65 9.71
N ASN A 22 -7.36 -11.49 10.34
CA ASN A 22 -7.82 -12.77 10.89
C ASN A 22 -8.83 -12.58 12.02
N GLU A 23 -8.68 -11.58 12.89
CA GLU A 23 -9.69 -11.26 13.91
C GLU A 23 -11.02 -10.82 13.28
N TYR A 24 -10.99 -10.10 12.15
CA TYR A 24 -12.21 -9.76 11.41
C TYR A 24 -12.87 -11.00 10.77
N VAL A 25 -12.07 -11.85 10.12
CA VAL A 25 -12.59 -12.97 9.31
C VAL A 25 -12.98 -14.17 10.16
N ASN A 26 -12.20 -14.51 11.19
CA ASN A 26 -12.40 -15.71 12.02
C ASN A 26 -13.21 -15.42 13.28
N ASP A 27 -12.93 -14.32 13.97
CA ASP A 27 -13.63 -13.97 15.23
C ASP A 27 -14.90 -13.13 14.97
N HIS A 28 -15.23 -12.85 13.71
CA HIS A 28 -16.37 -12.03 13.28
C HIS A 28 -16.44 -10.65 13.97
N GLU A 29 -15.28 -10.11 14.35
CA GLU A 29 -15.18 -8.83 15.04
C GLU A 29 -15.62 -7.67 14.15
N SER A 30 -16.30 -6.69 14.75
CA SER A 30 -16.74 -5.51 14.01
C SER A 30 -15.57 -4.57 13.70
N TYR A 31 -15.66 -3.82 12.62
CA TYR A 31 -14.67 -2.78 12.32
C TYR A 31 -14.53 -1.75 13.46
N SER A 32 -15.62 -1.43 14.16
CA SER A 32 -15.62 -0.49 15.28
C SER A 32 -14.74 -1.01 16.44
N THR A 33 -14.86 -2.31 16.75
CA THR A 33 -14.02 -2.97 17.75
C THR A 33 -12.55 -2.91 17.35
N LEU A 34 -12.21 -3.26 16.11
CA LEU A 34 -10.83 -3.28 15.63
C LEU A 34 -10.21 -1.87 15.60
N VAL A 35 -10.96 -0.86 15.17
CA VAL A 35 -10.52 0.54 15.19
C VAL A 35 -10.18 0.99 16.61
N SER A 36 -11.02 0.63 17.57
CA SER A 36 -10.84 0.99 18.99
C SER A 36 -9.66 0.24 19.61
N LYS A 37 -9.57 -1.08 19.37
CA LYS A 37 -8.55 -1.98 19.91
C LYS A 37 -7.15 -1.63 19.41
N TYR A 38 -7.01 -1.41 18.10
CA TYR A 38 -5.70 -1.17 17.48
C TYR A 38 -5.36 0.31 17.30
N ARG A 39 -6.32 1.21 17.54
CA ARG A 39 -6.20 2.66 17.27
C ARG A 39 -5.75 2.93 15.84
N ILE A 40 -6.35 2.21 14.90
CA ILE A 40 -6.10 2.33 13.46
C ILE A 40 -7.37 2.88 12.82
N VAL A 41 -7.20 3.79 11.87
CA VAL A 41 -8.32 4.39 11.14
C VAL A 41 -9.07 3.32 10.36
N PHE A 42 -10.40 3.36 10.40
CA PHE A 42 -11.31 2.44 9.69
C PHE A 42 -10.88 2.17 8.24
N SER A 43 -10.56 3.22 7.49
CA SER A 43 -10.19 3.12 6.07
C SER A 43 -8.96 2.25 5.82
N VAL A 44 -8.03 2.17 6.78
CA VAL A 44 -6.84 1.33 6.69
C VAL A 44 -7.19 -0.14 6.92
N ILE A 45 -7.99 -0.42 7.96
CA ILE A 45 -8.44 -1.79 8.29
C ILE A 45 -9.32 -2.34 7.17
N HIS A 46 -10.32 -1.57 6.75
CA HIS A 46 -11.21 -1.92 5.64
C HIS A 46 -10.44 -2.25 4.36
N ARG A 47 -9.39 -1.47 4.05
CA ARG A 47 -8.54 -1.75 2.90
C ARG A 47 -7.79 -3.08 3.03
N TRP A 48 -7.28 -3.42 4.21
CA TRP A 48 -6.57 -4.69 4.42
C TRP A 48 -7.51 -5.88 4.29
N VAL A 49 -8.67 -5.80 4.94
CA VAL A 49 -9.71 -6.84 4.86
C VAL A 49 -10.14 -7.05 3.41
N ARG A 50 -10.47 -5.97 2.68
CA ARG A 50 -10.88 -6.08 1.28
C ARG A 50 -9.82 -6.76 0.41
N ILE A 51 -8.54 -6.42 0.58
CA ILE A 51 -7.45 -7.01 -0.20
C ILE A 51 -7.28 -8.50 0.14
N TYR A 52 -7.42 -8.86 1.41
CA TYR A 52 -7.35 -10.24 1.84
C TYR A 52 -8.53 -11.07 1.30
N LEU A 53 -9.75 -10.52 1.29
CA LEU A 53 -10.90 -11.20 0.70
C LEU A 53 -10.78 -11.38 -0.83
N ASP A 54 -10.07 -10.49 -1.51
CA ASP A 54 -9.87 -10.52 -2.98
C ASP A 54 -8.70 -11.42 -3.40
N LYS A 55 -7.57 -11.36 -2.68
CA LYS A 55 -6.27 -11.95 -3.09
C LYS A 55 -5.58 -12.74 -1.97
N GLY A 56 -6.26 -12.99 -0.86
CA GLY A 56 -5.68 -13.68 0.30
C GLY A 56 -4.46 -12.97 0.88
N GLU A 57 -3.59 -13.77 1.48
CA GLU A 57 -2.35 -13.31 2.11
C GLU A 57 -1.37 -12.68 1.12
N GLU A 58 -1.33 -13.17 -0.12
CA GLU A 58 -0.45 -12.65 -1.17
C GLU A 58 -0.76 -11.19 -1.51
N GLY A 59 -2.06 -10.87 -1.64
CA GLY A 59 -2.51 -9.49 -1.80
C GLY A 59 -2.09 -8.60 -0.65
N LEU A 60 -2.17 -9.11 0.58
CA LEU A 60 -1.82 -8.37 1.79
C LEU A 60 -0.31 -8.11 1.89
N LYS A 61 0.54 -9.06 1.48
CA LYS A 61 2.01 -8.86 1.31
C LYS A 61 2.31 -7.78 0.27
N GLY A 62 1.59 -7.79 -0.84
CA GLY A 62 1.76 -6.85 -1.96
C GLY A 62 1.46 -5.38 -1.64
N ILE A 63 0.79 -5.05 -0.53
CA ILE A 63 0.48 -3.66 -0.15
C ILE A 63 1.73 -2.78 -0.04
N HIS A 64 2.85 -3.34 0.42
CA HIS A 64 4.12 -2.62 0.53
C HIS A 64 4.90 -2.54 -0.78
N GLN A 65 4.54 -3.35 -1.77
CA GLN A 65 5.23 -3.44 -3.05
C GLN A 65 4.65 -2.51 -4.12
N ARG A 66 3.83 -1.51 -3.73
CA ARG A 66 3.52 -0.41 -4.66
C ARG A 66 4.80 0.33 -4.99
N LYS A 67 5.52 -0.16 -6.00
CA LYS A 67 6.56 0.57 -6.69
C LYS A 67 5.88 1.85 -7.19
N GLY A 68 6.52 2.99 -6.92
CA GLY A 68 6.09 4.25 -7.51
C GLY A 68 6.05 4.12 -9.04
N ASN A 69 5.50 5.12 -9.73
CA ASN A 69 5.48 5.10 -11.19
C ASN A 69 6.90 4.77 -11.71
N PRO A 70 7.11 3.59 -12.34
CA PRO A 70 8.45 3.19 -12.80
C PRO A 70 8.99 4.17 -13.84
N TYR A 71 8.09 4.88 -14.54
CA TYR A 71 8.41 5.91 -15.52
C TYR A 71 8.65 7.29 -14.90
N ALA A 72 8.58 7.45 -13.58
CA ALA A 72 8.80 8.75 -12.94
C ALA A 72 10.17 9.34 -13.30
N ALA A 73 11.21 8.48 -13.41
CA ALA A 73 12.55 8.87 -13.77
C ALA A 73 12.64 9.58 -15.14
N LEU A 74 11.74 9.29 -16.09
CA LEU A 74 11.65 9.99 -17.39
C LEU A 74 11.38 11.49 -17.24
N HIS A 75 10.73 11.91 -16.15
CA HIS A 75 10.32 13.30 -15.93
C HIS A 75 10.99 13.96 -14.74
N THR A 76 11.57 13.18 -13.83
CA THR A 76 12.14 13.70 -12.57
C THR A 76 13.65 13.59 -12.48
N SER A 77 14.30 12.70 -13.24
CA SER A 77 15.75 12.50 -13.17
C SER A 77 16.49 13.36 -14.17
N ARG A 78 17.44 14.18 -13.68
CA ARG A 78 18.31 15.03 -14.51
C ARG A 78 19.58 14.32 -15.01
N LYS A 79 19.80 13.06 -14.59
CA LYS A 79 20.98 12.24 -14.91
C LYS A 79 20.63 10.90 -15.58
N LEU A 80 19.42 10.77 -16.11
CA LEU A 80 19.00 9.53 -16.78
C LEU A 80 19.86 9.32 -18.04
N SER A 81 20.50 8.17 -18.17
CA SER A 81 21.24 7.84 -19.40
C SER A 81 20.27 7.59 -20.56
N GLU A 82 20.74 7.79 -21.79
CA GLU A 82 19.91 7.57 -22.99
C GLU A 82 19.43 6.10 -23.06
N ILE A 83 20.28 5.15 -22.67
CA ILE A 83 19.93 3.71 -22.65
C ILE A 83 18.81 3.42 -21.63
N GLU A 84 18.89 3.98 -20.43
CA GLU A 84 17.85 3.79 -19.40
C GLU A 84 16.54 4.49 -19.78
N ARG A 85 16.63 5.68 -20.40
CA ARG A 85 15.47 6.39 -20.93
C ARG A 85 14.74 5.56 -21.98
N LEU A 86 15.46 5.03 -22.97
CA LEU A 86 14.87 4.22 -24.03
C LEU A 86 14.22 2.94 -23.50
N ARG A 87 14.84 2.26 -22.53
CA ARG A 87 14.23 1.10 -21.84
C ARG A 87 12.90 1.45 -21.19
N LEU A 88 12.82 2.59 -20.52
CA LEU A 88 11.59 3.08 -19.89
C LEU A 88 10.53 3.50 -20.92
N GLU A 89 10.90 4.09 -22.05
CA GLU A 89 9.96 4.46 -23.12
C GLU A 89 9.37 3.25 -23.85
N LEU A 90 10.15 2.19 -24.06
CA LEU A 90 9.66 0.93 -24.65
C LEU A 90 8.65 0.25 -23.73
N MET A 91 8.98 0.08 -22.45
CA MET A 91 8.05 -0.51 -21.46
C MET A 91 6.73 0.25 -21.31
N LYS A 92 6.69 1.56 -21.65
CA LYS A 92 5.48 2.39 -21.58
C LYS A 92 4.55 2.21 -22.79
N LYS A 93 5.06 1.71 -23.92
CA LYS A 93 4.30 1.59 -25.18
C LYS A 93 3.51 0.28 -25.31
N ASP A 94 3.77 -0.69 -24.43
CA ASP A 94 2.97 -1.91 -24.26
C ASP A 94 1.78 -1.68 -23.30
#